data_AF-A0A952UA61-F1
#
_entry.id   AF-A0A952UA61-F1
#
_cell.length_a   1.000
_cell.length_b   1.000
_cell.length_c   1.000
_cell.angle_alpha   90.00
_cell.angle_beta   90.00
_cell.angle_gamma   90.00
#
_symmetry.space_group_name_H-M   'P 1'
#
loop_
_entity.id
_entity.type
_entity.pdbx_description
1 polymer ?
#
loop_
_entity_poly.entity_id
_entity_poly.type
_entity_poly.pdbx_seq_one_letter_code
_entity_poly.pdbx_strand_id
1 'polypeptide(L)'
;MLLDKCLRSTADAKRFMNRFSLIGILTDMERPCQVVAHKFNNQVHLKFDARLTYDDGDLLRVSYPLGTVIHHFTRGAEFIEETNTEAWFWRSRWYNVYVNLFADGTAKNFYCNVAMPPTLEHDEIHWIDLDLDVKIHPNGNYTILDEDEFDEHRIKYGYPEDVQARARQAVEEIIDLARRHSEPFAHLKVDLQD
;
A
#
# COMPACT_ATOMS: atom_id res chain seq x y z
N MET A 1 11.82 -44.40 8.24
CA MET A 1 11.62 -44.29 6.79
C MET A 1 10.20 -43.83 6.55
N LEU A 2 10.03 -42.52 6.43
CA LEU A 2 8.77 -41.84 6.18
C LEU A 2 8.63 -41.68 4.67
N LEU A 3 7.65 -42.34 4.08
CA LEU A 3 7.14 -42.07 2.75
C LEU A 3 5.66 -42.39 2.80
N ASP A 4 4.87 -41.38 3.16
CA ASP A 4 3.51 -41.18 2.66
C ASP A 4 2.84 -40.04 3.43
N LYS A 5 2.74 -38.88 2.77
CA LYS A 5 1.74 -37.81 2.99
C LYS A 5 2.11 -36.62 2.10
N CYS A 6 1.86 -36.74 0.81
CA CYS A 6 1.73 -35.57 -0.04
C CYS A 6 0.44 -35.77 -0.83
N LEU A 7 -0.67 -35.28 -0.26
CA LEU A 7 -1.99 -35.06 -0.87
C LEU A 7 -2.97 -34.70 0.28
N ARG A 8 -2.80 -33.50 0.83
CA ARG A 8 -3.82 -32.78 1.62
C ARG A 8 -3.69 -31.33 1.20
N SER A 9 -4.45 -30.90 0.21
CA SER A 9 -5.86 -30.45 0.28
C SER A 9 -5.82 -28.94 0.07
N THR A 10 -6.42 -28.51 -1.03
CA THR A 10 -6.69 -27.12 -1.43
C THR A 10 -7.64 -26.38 -0.47
N ALA A 11 -7.84 -26.91 0.74
CA ALA A 11 -8.74 -26.39 1.76
C ALA A 11 -8.08 -25.34 2.68
N ASP A 12 -6.75 -25.31 2.79
CA ASP A 12 -6.06 -24.36 3.69
C ASP A 12 -5.90 -22.95 3.09
N ALA A 13 -5.89 -22.81 1.75
CA ALA A 13 -5.94 -21.50 1.10
C ALA A 13 -7.30 -20.80 1.27
N LYS A 14 -8.39 -21.57 1.42
CA LYS A 14 -9.74 -21.02 1.67
C LYS A 14 -9.97 -20.56 3.10
N ARG A 15 -9.07 -20.91 4.03
CA ARG A 15 -9.26 -20.62 5.47
C ARG A 15 -8.80 -19.22 5.88
N PHE A 16 -8.00 -18.56 5.05
CA PHE A 16 -7.61 -17.15 5.26
C PHE A 16 -8.62 -16.15 4.68
N MET A 17 -9.42 -16.57 3.69
CA MET A 17 -10.44 -15.73 3.03
C MET A 17 -11.78 -15.65 3.77
N ASN A 18 -11.89 -16.07 5.04
CA ASN A 18 -13.19 -16.22 5.70
C ASN A 18 -13.23 -15.64 7.12
N ARG A 19 -13.09 -14.32 7.22
CA ARG A 19 -13.87 -13.49 8.16
C ARG A 19 -14.55 -12.42 7.32
N PHE A 20 -15.87 -12.29 7.45
CA PHE A 20 -16.79 -11.51 6.61
C PHE A 20 -17.30 -12.22 5.35
N SER A 21 -18.11 -13.26 5.54
CA SER A 21 -19.07 -13.72 4.53
C SER A 21 -20.50 -13.44 5.03
N LEU A 22 -21.04 -12.27 4.65
CA LEU A 22 -22.47 -12.19 4.34
C LEU A 22 -22.60 -12.71 2.90
N ILE A 23 -23.10 -13.93 2.83
CA ILE A 23 -23.20 -14.80 1.66
C ILE A 23 -24.15 -14.17 0.65
N GLY A 24 -23.63 -13.64 -0.47
CA GLY A 24 -24.46 -13.28 -1.63
C GLY A 24 -23.93 -12.22 -2.62
N ILE A 25 -22.95 -11.37 -2.25
CA ILE A 25 -22.54 -10.22 -3.09
C ILE A 25 -21.03 -10.22 -3.45
N LEU A 26 -20.20 -11.05 -2.80
CA LEU A 26 -18.73 -10.89 -2.82
C LEU A 26 -17.97 -11.55 -3.99
N THR A 27 -18.62 -12.14 -4.99
CA THR A 27 -17.91 -12.77 -6.11
C THR A 27 -17.62 -11.84 -7.30
N ASP A 28 -18.11 -10.59 -7.29
CA ASP A 28 -17.94 -9.62 -8.39
C ASP A 28 -16.94 -8.49 -8.10
N MET A 29 -16.31 -8.45 -6.92
CA MET A 29 -15.45 -7.31 -6.53
C MET A 29 -14.00 -7.45 -7.01
N GLU A 30 -13.52 -8.68 -7.21
CA GLU A 30 -12.16 -8.91 -7.67
C GLU A 30 -12.03 -8.73 -9.19
N ARG A 31 -11.48 -7.59 -9.60
CA ARG A 31 -11.27 -7.28 -11.01
C ARG A 31 -9.86 -6.75 -11.27
N PRO A 32 -9.29 -7.02 -12.47
CA PRO A 32 -8.07 -6.38 -12.90
C PRO A 32 -8.22 -4.86 -12.81
N CYS A 33 -7.16 -4.20 -12.36
CA CYS A 33 -7.06 -2.75 -12.38
C CYS A 33 -5.60 -2.37 -12.61
N GLN A 34 -5.36 -1.09 -12.82
CA GLN A 34 -4.04 -0.53 -12.91
C GLN A 34 -3.86 0.53 -11.83
N VAL A 35 -2.66 0.63 -11.28
CA VAL A 35 -2.30 1.73 -10.37
C VAL A 35 -1.34 2.64 -11.10
N VAL A 36 -1.66 3.93 -11.12
CA VAL A 36 -0.87 4.97 -11.78
C VAL A 36 -0.59 6.08 -10.78
N ALA A 37 0.68 6.23 -10.41
CA ALA A 37 1.13 7.33 -9.60
C ALA A 37 1.62 8.47 -10.49
N HIS A 38 1.35 9.70 -10.09
CA HIS A 38 1.85 10.91 -10.73
C HIS A 38 2.69 11.71 -9.75
N LYS A 39 3.70 12.43 -10.23
CA LYS A 39 4.25 13.56 -9.46
C LYS A 39 3.28 14.74 -9.55
N PHE A 40 3.42 15.72 -8.66
CA PHE A 40 2.51 16.86 -8.55
C PHE A 40 2.30 17.68 -9.83
N ASN A 41 3.30 17.70 -10.73
CA ASN A 41 3.19 18.32 -12.05
C ASN A 41 2.44 17.46 -13.08
N ASN A 42 1.73 16.42 -12.65
CA ASN A 42 1.00 15.41 -13.43
C ASN A 42 1.87 14.45 -14.27
N GLN A 43 3.20 14.52 -14.18
CA GLN A 43 4.08 13.55 -14.83
C GLN A 43 3.84 12.15 -14.23
N VAL A 44 3.65 11.14 -15.08
CA VAL A 44 3.56 9.75 -14.62
C VAL A 44 4.85 9.37 -13.91
N HIS A 45 4.71 8.87 -12.68
CA HIS A 45 5.81 8.45 -11.81
C HIS A 45 5.99 6.94 -11.86
N LEU A 46 4.92 6.20 -11.56
CA LEU A 46 4.89 4.75 -11.37
C LEU A 46 3.66 4.17 -12.08
N LYS A 47 3.77 2.97 -12.63
CA LYS A 47 2.63 2.23 -13.17
C LYS A 47 2.80 0.73 -12.98
N PHE A 48 1.76 0.04 -12.53
CA PHE A 48 1.75 -1.42 -12.41
C PHE A 48 0.33 -1.98 -12.45
N ASP A 49 0.23 -3.25 -12.87
CA ASP A 49 -1.03 -3.98 -12.89
C ASP A 49 -1.31 -4.60 -11.53
N ALA A 50 -2.58 -4.57 -11.12
CA ALA A 50 -3.05 -5.11 -9.86
C ALA A 50 -4.46 -5.70 -10.00
N ARG A 51 -5.01 -6.17 -8.89
CA ARG A 51 -6.42 -6.54 -8.78
C ARG A 51 -7.06 -5.70 -7.68
N LEU A 52 -8.14 -5.00 -7.99
CA LEU A 52 -8.99 -4.37 -6.98
C LEU A 52 -9.68 -5.49 -6.20
N THR A 53 -9.55 -5.50 -4.88
CA THR A 53 -10.09 -6.55 -4.00
C THR A 53 -11.13 -6.01 -3.02
N TYR A 54 -11.16 -4.70 -2.82
CA TYR A 54 -12.09 -4.03 -1.91
C TYR A 54 -12.34 -2.58 -2.33
N ASP A 55 -13.59 -2.14 -2.22
CA ASP A 55 -14.00 -0.73 -2.31
C ASP A 55 -15.24 -0.54 -1.43
N ASP A 56 -15.14 0.29 -0.39
CA ASP A 56 -16.28 0.70 0.45
C ASP A 56 -16.73 2.15 0.21
N GLY A 57 -16.20 2.78 -0.85
CA GLY A 57 -16.42 4.18 -1.17
C GLY A 57 -15.38 5.13 -0.55
N ASP A 58 -14.71 4.77 0.54
CA ASP A 58 -13.58 5.54 1.10
C ASP A 58 -12.25 4.82 0.82
N LEU A 59 -12.15 3.56 1.26
CA LEU A 59 -10.97 2.72 1.13
C LEU A 59 -11.05 1.82 -0.10
N LEU A 60 -10.02 1.92 -0.94
CA LEU A 60 -9.67 0.99 -1.99
C LEU A 60 -8.57 0.05 -1.51
N ARG A 61 -8.71 -1.25 -1.72
CA ARG A 61 -7.58 -2.20 -1.60
C ARG A 61 -7.33 -2.87 -2.93
N VAL A 62 -6.06 -2.94 -3.28
CA VAL A 62 -5.58 -3.76 -4.39
C VAL A 62 -4.58 -4.79 -3.88
N SER A 63 -4.46 -5.89 -4.60
CA SER A 63 -3.41 -6.88 -4.40
C SER A 63 -2.64 -7.11 -5.69
N TYR A 64 -1.34 -7.31 -5.59
CA TYR A 64 -0.51 -7.73 -6.71
C TYR A 64 0.57 -8.72 -6.24
N PRO A 65 0.90 -9.75 -7.05
CA PRO A 65 1.79 -10.81 -6.63
C PRO A 65 3.27 -10.38 -6.68
N LEU A 66 4.12 -11.17 -6.03
CA LEU A 66 5.55 -11.10 -6.32
C LEU A 66 5.79 -11.33 -7.82
N GLY A 67 6.79 -10.67 -8.38
CA GLY A 67 7.10 -10.72 -9.80
C GLY A 67 6.35 -9.70 -10.65
N THR A 68 5.41 -8.93 -10.08
CA THR A 68 4.81 -7.78 -10.78
C THR A 68 5.89 -6.78 -11.19
N VAL A 69 5.82 -6.33 -12.43
CA VAL A 69 6.72 -5.29 -12.95
C VAL A 69 6.14 -3.92 -12.61
N ILE A 70 6.93 -3.10 -11.93
CA ILE A 70 6.63 -1.70 -11.64
C ILE A 70 7.43 -0.85 -12.62
N HIS A 71 6.73 -0.17 -13.52
CA HIS A 71 7.34 0.77 -14.46
C HIS A 71 7.54 2.13 -13.79
N HIS A 72 8.78 2.55 -13.59
CA HIS A 72 9.13 3.78 -12.90
C HIS A 72 9.66 4.84 -13.89
N PHE A 73 8.74 5.64 -14.41
CA PHE A 73 8.99 6.55 -15.53
C PHE A 73 9.92 7.71 -15.19
N THR A 74 9.83 8.29 -13.99
CA THR A 74 10.71 9.43 -13.62
C THR A 74 12.17 9.02 -13.39
N ARG A 75 12.44 7.74 -13.09
CA ARG A 75 13.79 7.17 -12.99
C ARG A 75 14.23 6.46 -14.28
N GLY A 76 13.32 6.27 -15.24
CA GLY A 76 13.59 5.52 -16.48
C GLY A 76 13.96 4.06 -16.21
N ALA A 77 13.33 3.44 -15.21
CA ALA A 77 13.67 2.10 -14.73
C ALA A 77 12.43 1.21 -14.58
N GLU A 78 12.66 -0.09 -14.46
CA GLU A 78 11.67 -1.08 -14.06
C GLU A 78 12.17 -1.81 -12.81
N PHE A 79 11.25 -2.06 -11.89
CA PHE A 79 11.49 -2.85 -10.70
C PHE A 79 10.61 -4.09 -10.73
N ILE A 80 11.12 -5.21 -10.23
CA ILE A 80 10.33 -6.43 -10.05
C ILE A 80 10.01 -6.52 -8.57
N GLU A 81 8.71 -6.57 -8.24
CA GLU A 81 8.28 -6.71 -6.86
C GLU A 81 8.77 -8.03 -6.27
N GLU A 82 9.37 -7.96 -5.08
CA GLU A 82 9.97 -9.12 -4.43
C GLU A 82 9.04 -9.80 -3.42
N THR A 83 7.85 -9.21 -3.19
CA THR A 83 6.85 -9.70 -2.24
C THR A 83 5.45 -9.74 -2.85
N ASN A 84 4.58 -10.58 -2.31
CA ASN A 84 3.15 -10.36 -2.50
C ASN A 84 2.77 -9.11 -1.70
N THR A 85 2.00 -8.22 -2.29
CA THR A 85 1.71 -6.91 -1.68
C THR A 85 0.23 -6.58 -1.80
N GLU A 86 -0.32 -6.05 -0.72
CA GLU A 86 -1.57 -5.32 -0.73
C GLU A 86 -1.29 -3.82 -0.65
N ALA A 87 -1.97 -3.00 -1.46
CA ALA A 87 -1.89 -1.55 -1.37
C ALA A 87 -3.26 -0.96 -1.08
N TRP A 88 -3.30 -0.07 -0.09
CA TRP A 88 -4.51 0.50 0.51
C TRP A 88 -4.53 2.00 0.25
N PHE A 89 -5.58 2.48 -0.39
CA PHE A 89 -5.74 3.88 -0.79
C PHE A 89 -7.03 4.45 -0.22
N TRP A 90 -6.94 5.47 0.63
CA TRP A 90 -8.12 6.12 1.22
C TRP A 90 -8.41 7.44 0.52
N ARG A 91 -9.68 7.66 0.18
CA ARG A 91 -10.17 8.95 -0.34
C ARG A 91 -10.25 10.03 0.74
N SER A 92 -10.30 9.62 2.01
CA SER A 92 -10.31 10.51 3.16
C SER A 92 -8.91 10.83 3.74
N ARG A 93 -7.85 10.15 3.30
CA ARG A 93 -6.50 10.31 3.86
C ARG A 93 -5.49 10.78 2.81
N TRP A 94 -4.42 11.39 3.31
CA TRP A 94 -3.35 11.96 2.48
C TRP A 94 -2.12 11.03 2.42
N TYR A 95 -2.40 9.73 2.37
CA TYR A 95 -1.39 8.71 2.17
C TYR A 95 -2.04 7.42 1.68
N ASN A 96 -1.22 6.58 1.06
CA ASN A 96 -1.54 5.19 0.81
C ASN A 96 -0.56 4.29 1.59
N VAL A 97 -0.93 3.04 1.81
CA VAL A 97 -0.10 2.07 2.54
C VAL A 97 0.07 0.80 1.73
N TYR A 98 1.32 0.42 1.50
CA TYR A 98 1.74 -0.81 0.86
C TYR A 98 2.17 -1.79 1.94
N VAL A 99 1.45 -2.89 2.05
CA VAL A 99 1.66 -3.97 3.02
C VAL A 99 2.38 -5.11 2.30
N ASN A 100 3.69 -5.17 2.47
CA ASN A 100 4.49 -6.25 1.90
C ASN A 100 4.32 -7.50 2.77
N LEU A 101 4.07 -8.65 2.15
CA LEU A 101 3.72 -9.88 2.85
C LEU A 101 4.84 -10.92 2.80
N PHE A 102 4.95 -11.71 3.86
CA PHE A 102 5.64 -12.99 3.83
C PHE A 102 4.84 -14.03 3.04
N ALA A 103 5.47 -15.15 2.70
CA ALA A 103 4.83 -16.25 1.96
C ALA A 103 3.64 -16.88 2.72
N ASP A 104 3.59 -16.74 4.04
CA ASP A 104 2.47 -17.20 4.88
C ASP A 104 1.32 -16.19 4.98
N GLY A 105 1.41 -15.05 4.28
CA GLY A 105 0.41 -13.98 4.28
C GLY A 105 0.52 -13.00 5.44
N THR A 106 1.51 -13.14 6.33
CA THR A 106 1.73 -12.18 7.42
C THR A 106 2.47 -10.93 6.94
N ALA A 107 2.17 -9.77 7.54
CA ALA A 107 2.82 -8.52 7.19
C ALA A 107 4.33 -8.56 7.51
N LYS A 108 5.16 -8.27 6.50
CA LYS A 108 6.63 -8.19 6.57
C LYS A 108 7.11 -6.78 6.88
N ASN A 109 6.50 -5.76 6.29
CA ASN A 109 6.72 -4.35 6.59
C ASN A 109 5.64 -3.52 5.90
N PHE A 110 5.61 -2.23 6.23
CA PHE A 110 4.69 -1.27 5.62
C PHE A 110 5.49 -0.13 5.00
N TYR A 111 5.10 0.28 3.80
CA TYR A 111 5.59 1.48 3.15
C TYR A 111 4.42 2.42 2.94
N CYS A 112 4.52 3.65 3.42
CA CYS A 112 3.44 4.63 3.32
C CYS A 112 3.91 5.77 2.43
N ASN A 113 3.23 5.99 1.31
CA ASN A 113 3.50 7.16 0.48
C ASN A 113 2.58 8.29 0.92
N VAL A 114 3.15 9.45 1.26
CA VAL A 114 2.36 10.66 1.46
C VAL A 114 1.88 11.14 0.10
N ALA A 115 0.57 11.27 -0.04
CA ALA A 115 -0.07 11.39 -1.33
C ALA A 115 -1.35 12.23 -1.24
N MET A 116 -1.79 12.79 -2.36
CA MET A 116 -3.15 13.29 -2.44
C MET A 116 -4.15 12.13 -2.49
N PRO A 117 -5.41 12.34 -2.05
CA PRO A 117 -6.46 11.34 -2.16
C PRO A 117 -6.61 10.77 -3.58
N PRO A 118 -6.80 9.45 -3.73
CA PRO A 118 -6.86 8.78 -5.02
C PRO A 118 -8.18 9.05 -5.76
N THR A 119 -8.17 8.83 -7.07
CA THR A 119 -9.38 8.61 -7.88
C THR A 119 -9.37 7.19 -8.44
N LEU A 120 -10.56 6.64 -8.72
CA LEU A 120 -10.74 5.37 -9.41
C LEU A 120 -11.65 5.59 -10.62
N GLU A 121 -11.12 5.46 -11.82
CA GLU A 121 -11.84 5.66 -13.08
C GLU A 121 -11.41 4.61 -14.10
N HIS A 122 -12.35 3.99 -14.81
CA HIS A 122 -12.07 3.01 -15.87
C HIS A 122 -11.08 1.89 -15.46
N ASP A 123 -11.18 1.40 -14.22
CA ASP A 123 -10.29 0.39 -13.64
C ASP A 123 -8.83 0.86 -13.46
N GLU A 124 -8.60 2.17 -13.43
CA GLU A 124 -7.32 2.78 -13.06
C GLU A 124 -7.46 3.57 -11.74
N ILE A 125 -6.59 3.26 -10.77
CA ILE A 125 -6.41 4.05 -9.56
C ILE A 125 -5.31 5.07 -9.83
N HIS A 126 -5.68 6.35 -9.79
CA HIS A 126 -4.72 7.45 -9.91
C HIS A 126 -4.48 8.11 -8.57
N TRP A 127 -3.24 8.45 -8.27
CA TRP A 127 -2.87 9.24 -7.10
C TRP A 127 -1.65 10.10 -7.40
N ILE A 128 -1.51 11.19 -6.62
CA ILE A 128 -0.38 12.11 -6.72
C ILE A 128 0.54 11.89 -5.54
N ASP A 129 1.78 11.51 -5.84
CA ASP A 129 2.89 11.38 -4.91
C ASP A 129 3.39 12.77 -4.51
N LEU A 130 3.55 12.97 -3.19
CA LEU A 130 4.05 14.21 -2.61
C LEU A 130 5.49 14.07 -2.12
N ASP A 131 6.25 13.11 -2.65
CA ASP A 131 7.70 12.97 -2.42
C ASP A 131 8.13 12.83 -0.96
N LEU A 132 7.25 12.33 -0.09
CA LEU A 132 7.54 12.14 1.33
C LEU A 132 7.00 10.78 1.74
N ASP A 133 7.82 9.97 2.39
CA ASP A 133 7.47 8.59 2.67
C ASP A 133 7.73 8.22 4.12
N VAL A 134 6.97 7.25 4.63
CA VAL A 134 7.19 6.67 5.95
C VAL A 134 7.24 5.15 5.85
N LYS A 135 8.37 4.59 6.23
CA LYS A 135 8.54 3.14 6.37
C LYS A 135 8.30 2.73 7.81
N ILE A 136 7.36 1.81 8.03
CA ILE A 136 7.09 1.22 9.35
C ILE A 136 7.69 -0.19 9.40
N HIS A 137 8.57 -0.41 10.38
CA HIS A 137 9.24 -1.67 10.63
C HIS A 137 8.34 -2.59 11.49
N PRO A 138 8.50 -3.92 11.43
CA PRO A 138 7.68 -4.88 12.17
C PRO A 138 7.55 -4.62 13.67
N ASN A 139 8.60 -4.06 14.29
CA ASN A 139 8.65 -3.73 15.71
C ASN A 139 7.98 -2.39 16.06
N GLY A 140 7.35 -1.71 15.10
CA GLY A 140 6.68 -0.42 15.28
C GLY A 140 7.58 0.81 15.17
N ASN A 141 8.90 0.64 15.03
CA ASN A 141 9.77 1.77 14.69
C ASN A 141 9.46 2.27 13.29
N TYR A 142 9.80 3.53 13.02
CA TYR A 142 9.58 4.16 11.72
C TYR A 142 10.83 4.84 11.20
N THR A 143 10.84 5.11 9.90
CA THR A 143 11.84 5.93 9.22
C THR A 143 11.10 6.83 8.24
N ILE A 144 11.32 8.14 8.32
CA ILE A 144 10.86 9.09 7.31
C ILE A 144 11.91 9.09 6.20
N LEU A 145 11.46 9.05 4.96
CA LEU A 145 12.30 9.00 3.76
C LEU A 145 11.95 10.18 2.86
N ASP A 146 12.92 10.56 2.03
CA ASP A 146 12.79 11.54 0.95
C ASP A 146 12.37 12.95 1.41
N GLU A 147 12.68 13.33 2.66
CA GLU A 147 12.44 14.69 3.19
C GLU A 147 13.10 15.79 2.35
N ASP A 148 14.28 15.51 1.81
CA ASP A 148 15.02 16.38 0.89
C ASP A 148 14.34 16.51 -0.47
N GLU A 149 13.85 15.40 -1.04
CA GLU A 149 13.07 15.41 -2.28
C GLU A 149 11.79 16.24 -2.11
N PHE A 150 11.05 16.07 -1.00
CA PHE A 150 9.89 16.90 -0.67
C PHE A 150 10.23 18.39 -0.58
N ASP A 151 11.31 18.75 0.12
CA ASP A 151 11.71 20.15 0.30
C ASP A 151 12.12 20.82 -1.02
N GLU A 152 12.77 20.08 -1.91
CA GLU A 152 13.11 20.55 -3.25
C GLU A 152 11.86 20.65 -4.15
N HIS A 153 11.05 19.61 -4.19
CA HIS A 153 9.90 19.49 -5.10
C HIS A 153 8.76 20.43 -4.72
N ARG A 154 8.52 20.70 -3.44
CA ARG A 154 7.50 21.67 -3.02
C ARG A 154 7.78 23.08 -3.54
N ILE A 155 9.06 23.44 -3.70
CA ILE A 155 9.47 24.71 -4.29
C ILE A 155 9.38 24.62 -5.82
N LYS A 156 9.98 23.57 -6.41
CA LYS A 156 10.09 23.38 -7.86
C LYS A 156 8.73 23.29 -8.56
N TYR A 157 7.78 22.57 -7.97
CA TYR A 157 6.44 22.34 -8.52
C TYR A 157 5.38 23.24 -7.87
N GLY A 158 5.75 24.04 -6.86
CA GLY A 158 4.88 25.03 -6.25
C GLY A 158 3.72 24.42 -5.44
N TYR A 159 4.03 23.54 -4.48
CA TYR A 159 3.01 22.92 -3.64
C TYR A 159 2.30 24.01 -2.84
N PRO A 160 0.97 24.13 -2.94
CA PRO A 160 0.20 25.04 -2.11
C PRO A 160 0.48 24.83 -0.61
N GLU A 161 0.39 25.89 0.20
CA GLU A 161 0.69 25.79 1.63
C GLU A 161 -0.22 24.77 2.35
N ASP A 162 -1.47 24.65 1.93
CA ASP A 162 -2.41 23.67 2.46
C ASP A 162 -2.01 22.23 2.09
N VAL A 163 -1.52 21.99 0.86
CA VAL A 163 -0.96 20.70 0.44
C VAL A 163 0.26 20.34 1.30
N GLN A 164 1.17 21.29 1.51
CA GLN A 164 2.35 21.06 2.35
C GLN A 164 1.99 20.78 3.82
N ALA A 165 0.97 21.46 4.35
CA ALA A 165 0.48 21.22 5.71
C ALA A 165 -0.17 19.83 5.82
N ARG A 166 -0.97 19.43 4.83
CA ARG A 166 -1.60 18.09 4.78
C ARG A 166 -0.57 16.97 4.66
N ALA A 167 0.48 17.16 3.89
CA ALA A 167 1.58 16.19 3.77
C ALA A 167 2.25 15.93 5.13
N ARG A 168 2.58 16.99 5.88
CA ARG A 168 3.16 16.85 7.23
C ARG A 168 2.19 16.21 8.22
N GLN A 169 0.91 16.60 8.16
CA GLN A 169 -0.13 16.00 9.00
C GLN A 169 -0.30 14.49 8.71
N ALA A 170 -0.18 14.07 7.44
CA ALA A 170 -0.24 12.66 7.07
C ALA A 170 0.90 11.85 7.70
N VAL A 171 2.13 12.39 7.71
CA VAL A 171 3.26 11.76 8.41
C VAL A 171 2.99 11.60 9.90
N GLU A 172 2.50 12.64 10.56
CA GLU A 172 2.13 12.59 11.97
C GLU A 172 1.05 11.52 12.23
N GLU A 173 0.02 11.47 11.39
CA GLU A 173 -1.05 10.48 11.50
C GLU A 173 -0.54 9.05 11.34
N ILE A 174 0.32 8.78 10.34
CA ILE A 174 0.93 7.48 10.10
C ILE A 174 1.72 7.04 11.35
N ILE A 175 2.57 7.92 11.88
CA ILE A 175 3.40 7.63 13.06
C ILE A 175 2.52 7.34 14.28
N ASP A 176 1.47 8.13 14.49
CA ASP A 176 0.56 7.94 15.62
C ASP A 176 -0.28 6.68 15.51
N LEU A 177 -0.68 6.28 14.31
CA LEU A 177 -1.34 4.98 14.08
C LEU A 177 -0.39 3.82 14.35
N ALA A 178 0.87 3.92 13.89
CA ALA A 178 1.88 2.89 14.11
C ALA A 178 2.19 2.73 15.61
N ARG A 179 2.39 3.82 16.35
CA ARG A 179 2.61 3.82 17.81
C ARG A 179 1.46 3.20 18.59
N ARG A 180 0.22 3.38 18.11
CA ARG A 180 -0.99 2.82 18.73
C ARG A 180 -1.34 1.42 18.22
N HIS A 181 -0.52 0.83 17.34
CA HIS A 181 -0.84 -0.44 16.67
C HIS A 181 -2.27 -0.46 16.13
N SER A 182 -2.70 0.65 15.54
CA SER A 182 -4.03 0.79 14.95
C SER A 182 -3.98 0.48 13.46
N GLU A 183 -5.09 0.07 12.86
CA GLU A 183 -5.19 -0.15 11.41
C GLU A 183 -4.63 1.05 10.61
N PRO A 184 -3.77 0.81 9.59
CA PRO A 184 -3.42 -0.48 8.97
C PRO A 184 -2.30 -1.28 9.67
N PHE A 185 -1.77 -0.79 10.79
CA PHE A 185 -0.59 -1.33 11.47
C PHE A 185 -0.90 -2.25 12.66
N ALA A 186 -2.15 -2.70 12.79
CA ALA A 186 -2.60 -3.54 13.91
C ALA A 186 -1.95 -4.93 13.95
N HIS A 187 -1.32 -5.35 12.85
CA HIS A 187 -0.64 -6.65 12.71
C HIS A 187 0.88 -6.57 12.89
N LEU A 188 1.41 -5.42 13.31
CA LEU A 188 2.81 -5.30 13.71
C LEU A 188 3.14 -6.32 14.81
N LYS A 189 4.22 -7.06 14.64
CA LYS A 189 4.69 -8.01 15.65
C LYS A 189 5.35 -7.20 16.77
N VAL A 190 4.69 -7.12 17.92
CA VAL A 190 5.32 -6.61 19.13
C VAL A 190 6.41 -7.62 19.50
N ASP A 191 7.67 -7.27 19.25
CA ASP A 191 8.76 -7.91 19.97
C ASP A 191 8.62 -7.47 21.44
N LEU A 192 7.94 -8.30 22.23
CA LEU A 192 8.03 -8.25 23.68
C LEU A 192 9.47 -8.68 24.03
N GLN A 193 10.41 -7.76 23.92
CA GLN A 193 11.66 -7.88 24.64
C GLN A 193 11.40 -7.35 26.05
N ASP A 194 11.22 -8.29 26.98
CA ASP A 194 11.24 -8.09 28.43
C ASP A 194 12.50 -7.34 28.89
#